data_AF-A0A848ZVY8-F1
#
_entry.id   AF-A0A848ZVY8-F1
#
_cell.length_a   1.000
_cell.length_b   1.000
_cell.length_c   1.000
_cell.angle_alpha   90.00
_cell.angle_beta   90.00
_cell.angle_gamma   90.00
#
_symmetry.space_group_name_H-M   'P 1'
#
loop_
_entity.id
_entity.type
_entity.pdbx_description
1 polymer ?
#
loop_
_entity_poly.entity_id
_entity_poly.type
_entity_poly.pdbx_seq_one_letter_code
_entity_poly.pdbx_strand_id
1 'polypeptide(L)'
;MKKIGLIGGMSWESSLVYYQLMNEKVRELLGGFHSSRCILESVDFAEIEKLQHQDDWDSLNTLMVEAAKNLENANADCIVLCTNTMHLCSEEITKNIAIPFLHIAVATAERIKAENISKVLLLGTKFTMEKDF
;
A
#
# COMPACT_ATOMS: atom_id res chain seq x y z
N MET A 1 -2.20 3.20 -19.94
CA MET A 1 -1.99 3.36 -18.49
C MET A 1 -2.26 2.03 -17.81
N LYS A 2 -1.34 1.59 -16.94
CA LYS A 2 -1.49 0.39 -16.10
C LYS A 2 -2.65 0.58 -15.12
N LYS A 3 -3.38 -0.49 -14.81
CA LYS A 3 -4.44 -0.52 -13.78
C LYS A 3 -3.82 -0.81 -12.42
N ILE A 4 -3.95 0.11 -11.47
CA ILE A 4 -3.32 -0.01 -10.14
C ILE A 4 -4.30 -0.68 -9.17
N GLY A 5 -3.86 -1.74 -8.50
CA GLY A 5 -4.56 -2.34 -7.37
C GLY A 5 -4.16 -1.64 -6.07
N LEU A 6 -5.13 -1.22 -5.28
CA LEU A 6 -4.96 -0.57 -3.99
C LEU A 6 -5.52 -1.50 -2.92
N ILE A 7 -4.69 -1.92 -1.97
CA ILE A 7 -5.16 -2.52 -0.71
C ILE A 7 -5.26 -1.37 0.30
N GLY A 8 -6.48 -1.01 0.69
CA GLY A 8 -6.77 0.14 1.53
C GLY A 8 -7.66 -0.20 2.71
N GLY A 9 -8.26 0.83 3.31
CA GLY A 9 -9.12 0.69 4.49
C GLY A 9 -8.36 0.69 5.82
N MET A 10 -7.06 1.03 5.86
CA MET A 10 -6.22 0.92 7.08
C MET A 10 -5.52 2.23 7.50
N SER A 11 -6.24 3.35 7.67
CA SER A 11 -7.70 3.48 7.65
C SER A 11 -8.23 3.97 6.29
N TRP A 12 -9.56 3.96 6.10
CA TRP A 12 -10.18 4.39 4.84
C TRP A 12 -9.93 5.87 4.52
N GLU A 13 -9.81 6.73 5.55
CA GLU A 13 -9.49 8.14 5.40
C GLU A 13 -8.17 8.35 4.66
N SER A 14 -7.16 7.52 4.97
CA SER A 14 -5.87 7.57 4.28
C SER A 14 -5.95 7.03 2.84
N SER A 15 -6.82 6.05 2.59
CA SER A 15 -7.00 5.45 1.26
C SER A 15 -7.66 6.43 0.27
N LEU A 16 -8.53 7.31 0.76
CA LEU A 16 -9.08 8.41 -0.03
C LEU A 16 -7.97 9.30 -0.61
N VAL A 17 -6.93 9.58 0.16
CA VAL A 17 -5.80 10.42 -0.29
C VAL A 17 -5.04 9.75 -1.43
N TYR A 18 -4.78 8.44 -1.34
CA TYR A 18 -4.16 7.69 -2.44
C TYR A 18 -4.98 7.80 -3.74
N TYR A 19 -6.29 7.54 -3.64
CA TYR A 19 -7.19 7.63 -4.79
C TYR A 19 -7.20 9.04 -5.40
N GLN A 20 -7.30 10.06 -4.56
CA GLN A 20 -7.32 11.46 -5.01
C GLN A 20 -6.02 11.83 -5.73
N LEU A 21 -4.87 11.62 -5.10
CA LEU A 21 -3.57 12.01 -5.65
C LEU A 21 -3.26 11.30 -6.97
N MET A 22 -3.63 10.02 -7.10
CA MET A 22 -3.46 9.27 -8.34
C MET A 22 -4.28 9.85 -9.49
N ASN A 23 -5.54 10.19 -9.23
CA ASN A 23 -6.42 10.78 -10.24
C ASN A 23 -5.97 12.19 -10.62
N GLU A 24 -5.60 13.01 -9.64
CA GLU A 24 -5.05 14.34 -9.89
C GLU A 24 -3.78 14.28 -10.73
N LYS A 25 -2.85 13.37 -10.41
CA LYS A 25 -1.61 13.23 -11.16
C LYS A 25 -1.84 12.78 -12.60
N VAL A 26 -2.77 11.85 -12.81
CA VAL A 26 -3.14 11.42 -14.16
C VAL A 26 -3.74 12.57 -14.97
N ARG A 27 -4.65 13.34 -14.38
CA ARG A 27 -5.25 14.51 -15.04
C ARG A 27 -4.21 15.58 -15.36
N GLU A 28 -3.25 15.81 -14.45
CA GLU A 28 -2.12 16.73 -14.68
C GLU A 28 -1.29 16.30 -15.90
N LEU A 29 -0.99 15.01 -16.03
CA LEU A 29 -0.12 14.48 -17.09
C LEU A 29 -0.82 14.36 -18.46
N LEU A 30 -2.11 14.02 -18.48
CA LEU A 30 -2.83 13.68 -19.71
C LEU A 30 -3.90 14.72 -20.11
N GLY A 31 -4.30 15.61 -19.20
CA GLY A 31 -5.29 16.65 -19.44
C GLY A 31 -6.73 16.15 -19.57
N GLY A 32 -7.65 17.09 -19.85
CA GLY A 32 -9.06 16.81 -20.12
C GLY A 32 -9.76 16.06 -18.99
N PHE A 33 -10.44 14.97 -19.35
CA PHE A 33 -11.21 14.11 -18.44
C PHE A 33 -10.49 12.79 -18.12
N HIS A 34 -9.17 12.73 -18.28
CA HIS A 34 -8.40 11.54 -17.92
C HIS A 34 -8.39 11.32 -16.41
N SER A 35 -8.59 10.08 -15.99
CA SER A 35 -8.56 9.60 -14.62
C SER A 35 -7.75 8.31 -14.52
N SER A 36 -7.31 7.98 -13.31
CA SER A 36 -6.50 6.78 -13.06
C SER A 36 -7.34 5.51 -13.22
N ARG A 37 -6.77 4.47 -13.84
CA ARG A 37 -7.36 3.14 -13.84
C ARG A 37 -6.96 2.45 -12.54
N CYS A 38 -7.91 2.18 -11.65
CA CYS A 38 -7.61 1.50 -10.38
C CYS A 38 -8.73 0.56 -9.92
N ILE A 39 -8.37 -0.34 -8.99
CA ILE A 39 -9.28 -1.18 -8.21
C ILE A 39 -8.87 -1.01 -6.75
N LEU A 40 -9.84 -0.80 -5.87
CA LEU A 40 -9.61 -0.66 -4.43
C LEU A 40 -10.25 -1.86 -3.71
N GLU A 41 -9.41 -2.68 -3.10
CA GLU A 41 -9.82 -3.66 -2.09
C GLU A 41 -9.71 -2.97 -0.74
N SER A 42 -10.85 -2.58 -0.15
CA SER A 42 -10.89 -1.90 1.14
C SER A 42 -11.32 -2.88 2.23
N VAL A 43 -10.43 -3.18 3.16
CA VAL A 43 -10.72 -4.09 4.27
C VAL A 43 -11.51 -3.39 5.39
N ASP A 44 -12.10 -4.18 6.28
CA ASP A 44 -12.60 -3.69 7.57
C ASP A 44 -11.43 -3.47 8.53
N PHE A 45 -11.16 -2.22 8.89
CA PHE A 45 -10.01 -1.91 9.74
C PHE A 45 -10.13 -2.49 11.15
N ALA A 46 -11.34 -2.70 11.65
CA ALA A 46 -11.54 -3.21 13.00
C ALA A 46 -10.97 -4.63 13.16
N GLU A 47 -11.06 -5.45 12.11
CA GLU A 47 -10.46 -6.79 12.10
C GLU A 47 -8.93 -6.71 12.11
N ILE A 48 -8.37 -5.87 11.23
CA ILE A 48 -6.92 -5.69 11.12
C ILE A 48 -6.32 -5.17 12.42
N GLU A 49 -6.92 -4.13 13.01
CA GLU A 49 -6.45 -3.51 14.24
C GLU A 49 -6.47 -4.49 15.42
N LYS A 50 -7.53 -5.31 15.51
CA LYS A 50 -7.64 -6.34 16.54
C LYS A 50 -6.52 -7.38 16.41
N LEU A 51 -6.27 -7.88 15.20
CA LEU A 51 -5.23 -8.88 14.96
C LEU A 51 -3.82 -8.30 15.20
N GLN A 52 -3.59 -7.03 14.85
CA GLN A 52 -2.33 -6.33 15.19
C GLN A 52 -2.07 -6.29 16.69
N HIS A 53 -3.10 -5.97 17.50
CA HIS A 53 -2.98 -5.96 18.97
C HIS A 53 -2.79 -7.34 19.59
N GLN A 54 -3.21 -8.38 18.89
CA GLN A 54 -3.01 -9.78 19.29
C GLN A 54 -1.66 -10.34 18.82
N ASP A 55 -0.87 -9.53 18.09
CA ASP A 55 0.35 -9.96 17.40
C ASP A 55 0.11 -11.19 16.48
N ASP A 56 -1.11 -11.35 15.94
CA ASP A 56 -1.49 -12.45 15.04
C ASP A 56 -1.13 -12.11 13.59
N TRP A 57 0.17 -12.08 13.32
CA TRP A 57 0.72 -11.73 12.01
C TRP A 57 0.47 -12.81 10.95
N ASP A 58 0.23 -14.06 11.34
CA ASP A 58 -0.10 -15.14 10.40
C ASP A 58 -1.50 -14.94 9.80
N SER A 59 -2.49 -14.57 10.62
CA SER A 59 -3.82 -14.21 10.15
C SER A 59 -3.78 -12.95 9.28
N LEU A 60 -3.03 -11.93 9.70
CA LEU A 60 -2.84 -10.70 8.92
C LEU A 60 -2.19 -10.96 7.55
N ASN A 61 -1.16 -11.81 7.50
CA ASN A 61 -0.53 -12.23 6.26
C ASN A 61 -1.54 -12.90 5.31
N THR A 62 -2.35 -13.81 5.85
CA THR A 62 -3.39 -14.50 5.07
C THR A 62 -4.38 -13.50 4.45
N LEU A 63 -4.89 -12.55 5.25
CA LEU A 63 -5.82 -11.51 4.78
C LEU A 63 -5.19 -10.60 3.71
N MET A 64 -3.95 -10.16 3.91
CA MET A 64 -3.27 -9.28 2.95
C MET A 64 -2.93 -10.00 1.63
N VAL A 65 -2.54 -11.28 1.71
CA VAL A 65 -2.32 -12.11 0.51
C VAL A 65 -3.62 -12.32 -0.26
N GLU A 66 -4.73 -12.58 0.43
CA GLU A 66 -6.04 -12.74 -0.21
C GLU A 66 -6.46 -11.45 -0.92
N ALA A 67 -6.36 -10.30 -0.23
CA ALA A 67 -6.63 -8.98 -0.83
C ALA A 67 -5.76 -8.73 -2.07
N ALA A 68 -4.47 -9.09 -2.02
CA ALA A 68 -3.56 -8.95 -3.15
C ALA A 68 -3.95 -9.85 -4.34
N LYS A 69 -4.30 -11.11 -4.08
CA LYS A 69 -4.78 -12.06 -5.08
C LYS A 69 -6.10 -11.62 -5.71
N ASN A 70 -7.02 -11.04 -4.93
CA ASN A 70 -8.28 -10.50 -5.45
C ASN A 70 -8.01 -9.39 -6.49
N LEU A 71 -7.08 -8.49 -6.20
CA LEU A 71 -6.67 -7.44 -7.14
C LEU A 71 -5.99 -7.99 -8.40
N GLU A 72 -5.11 -8.97 -8.25
CA GLU A 72 -4.47 -9.67 -9.38
C GLU A 72 -5.52 -10.36 -10.27
N ASN A 73 -6.45 -11.11 -9.68
CA ASN A 73 -7.57 -11.75 -10.39
C ASN A 73 -8.49 -10.75 -11.08
N ALA A 74 -8.61 -9.54 -10.52
CA ALA A 74 -9.34 -8.43 -11.12
C ALA A 74 -8.53 -7.68 -12.21
N ASN A 75 -7.38 -8.24 -12.62
CA ASN A 75 -6.46 -7.75 -13.64
C ASN A 75 -5.88 -6.37 -13.26
N ALA A 76 -5.42 -6.21 -12.02
CA ALA A 76 -4.46 -5.16 -11.68
C ALA A 76 -3.09 -5.48 -12.32
N ASP A 77 -2.38 -4.44 -12.75
CA ASP A 77 -1.04 -4.54 -13.35
C ASP A 77 0.08 -4.34 -12.32
N CYS A 78 -0.25 -3.81 -11.13
CA CYS A 78 0.62 -3.70 -9.96
C CYS A 78 -0.20 -3.43 -8.70
N ILE A 79 0.39 -3.64 -7.52
CA ILE A 79 -0.26 -3.45 -6.22
C ILE A 79 0.46 -2.36 -5.41
N VAL A 80 -0.33 -1.54 -4.72
CA VAL A 80 0.09 -0.59 -3.70
C VAL A 80 -0.68 -0.90 -2.41
N LEU A 81 0.03 -0.92 -1.29
CA LEU A 81 -0.56 -1.06 0.05
C LEU A 81 -0.67 0.33 0.70
N CYS A 82 -1.90 0.76 0.99
CA CYS A 82 -2.20 2.14 1.40
C CYS A 82 -2.01 2.37 2.91
N THR A 83 -0.96 1.80 3.50
CA THR A 83 -0.66 1.92 4.94
C THR A 83 0.81 1.59 5.21
N ASN A 84 1.41 2.17 6.24
CA ASN A 84 2.81 1.90 6.60
C ASN A 84 2.95 0.56 7.32
N THR A 85 2.20 0.36 8.42
CA THR A 85 2.36 -0.78 9.32
C THR A 85 2.24 -2.12 8.58
N MET A 86 1.27 -2.27 7.66
CA MET A 86 1.04 -3.56 6.99
C MET A 86 2.09 -3.94 5.95
N HIS A 87 3.09 -3.09 5.68
CA HIS A 87 4.25 -3.52 4.91
C HIS A 87 5.07 -4.62 5.62
N LEU A 88 4.81 -4.89 6.90
CA LEU A 88 5.28 -6.10 7.59
C LEU A 88 4.81 -7.40 6.89
N CYS A 89 3.72 -7.35 6.14
CA CYS A 89 3.21 -8.47 5.33
C CYS A 89 3.74 -8.46 3.88
N SER A 90 4.61 -7.53 3.50
CA SER A 90 5.02 -7.34 2.09
C SER A 90 5.77 -8.54 1.52
N GLU A 91 6.60 -9.20 2.32
CA GLU A 91 7.31 -10.42 1.90
C GLU A 91 6.30 -11.53 1.54
N GLU A 92 5.29 -11.74 2.38
CA GLU A 92 4.30 -12.78 2.14
C GLU A 92 3.37 -12.45 0.97
N ILE A 93 2.98 -11.17 0.80
CA ILE A 93 2.27 -10.69 -0.38
C ILE A 93 3.07 -10.99 -1.64
N THR A 94 4.34 -10.56 -1.69
CA THR A 94 5.19 -10.66 -2.90
C THR A 94 5.49 -12.10 -3.30
N LYS A 95 5.57 -13.04 -2.36
CA LYS A 95 5.69 -14.47 -2.64
C LYS A 95 4.45 -15.08 -3.30
N ASN A 96 3.28 -14.46 -3.12
CA ASN A 96 1.98 -15.03 -3.45
C ASN A 96 1.27 -14.38 -4.63
N ILE A 97 1.87 -13.36 -5.26
CA ILE A 97 1.37 -12.70 -6.46
C ILE A 97 2.44 -12.72 -7.56
N ALA A 98 2.02 -12.63 -8.82
CA ALA A 98 2.91 -12.54 -9.98
C ALA A 98 3.11 -11.09 -10.46
N ILE A 99 2.23 -10.17 -10.09
CA ILE A 99 2.32 -8.76 -10.47
C ILE A 99 3.21 -7.94 -9.50
N PRO A 100 3.84 -6.84 -9.98
CA PRO A 100 4.72 -6.01 -9.15
C PRO A 100 4.01 -5.41 -7.94
N PHE A 101 4.67 -5.46 -6.78
CA PHE A 101 4.29 -4.76 -5.55
C PHE A 101 5.17 -3.52 -5.35
N LEU A 102 4.56 -2.36 -5.15
CA LEU A 102 5.26 -1.10 -4.96
C LEU A 102 5.39 -0.78 -3.47
N HIS A 103 6.57 -1.02 -2.91
CA HIS A 103 6.84 -0.86 -1.48
C HIS A 103 7.01 0.62 -1.09
N ILE A 104 6.26 1.09 -0.08
CA ILE A 104 6.25 2.52 0.31
C ILE A 104 7.61 3.03 0.80
N ALA A 105 8.36 2.20 1.54
CA ALA A 105 9.69 2.56 2.03
C ALA A 105 10.71 2.72 0.89
N VAL A 106 10.59 1.93 -0.19
CA VAL A 106 11.47 2.06 -1.37
C VAL A 106 11.22 3.40 -2.05
N ALA A 107 9.96 3.73 -2.34
CA ALA A 107 9.59 5.01 -2.93
C ALA A 107 10.04 6.22 -2.08
N THR A 108 9.92 6.10 -0.75
CA THR A 108 10.38 7.14 0.19
C THR A 108 11.91 7.26 0.17
N ALA A 109 12.63 6.13 0.22
CA ALA A 109 14.09 6.10 0.21
C ALA A 109 14.67 6.65 -1.10
N GLU A 110 14.04 6.38 -2.24
CA GLU A 110 14.43 6.95 -3.53
C GLU A 110 14.40 8.48 -3.49
N ARG A 111 13.33 9.08 -2.92
CA ARG A 111 13.22 10.53 -2.80
C ARG A 111 14.25 11.12 -1.84
N ILE A 112 14.44 10.51 -0.67
CA ILE A 112 15.45 10.92 0.31
C ILE A 112 16.85 10.93 -0.31
N LYS A 113 17.20 9.88 -1.06
CA LYS A 113 18.48 9.76 -1.77
C LYS A 113 18.63 10.80 -2.87
N ALA A 114 17.57 11.07 -3.63
CA ALA A 114 17.59 12.10 -4.69
C ALA A 114 17.85 13.51 -4.12
N GLU A 115 17.48 13.76 -2.87
CA GLU A 115 17.77 15.01 -2.16
C GLU A 115 19.12 15.01 -1.41
N ASN A 116 19.92 13.94 -1.52
CA ASN A 116 21.20 13.75 -0.82
C ASN A 116 21.07 13.80 0.72
N ILE A 117 19.93 13.40 1.26
CA ILE A 117 19.69 13.32 2.70
C ILE A 117 20.13 11.92 3.19
N SER A 118 20.96 11.87 4.23
CA SER A 118 21.49 10.61 4.79
C SER A 118 20.98 10.27 6.19
N LYS A 119 20.26 11.19 6.83
CA LYS A 119 19.68 11.00 8.17
C LYS A 119 18.32 11.69 8.25
N VAL A 120 17.30 10.95 8.67
CA VAL A 120 15.91 11.43 8.77
C VAL A 120 15.31 11.06 10.12
N LEU A 121 14.28 11.79 10.52
CA LEU A 121 13.39 11.41 11.62
C LEU A 121 12.24 10.57 11.05
N LEU A 122 11.96 9.42 11.65
CA LEU A 122 10.79 8.59 11.34
C LEU A 122 9.73 8.76 12.43
N LEU A 123 8.53 9.17 12.04
CA LEU A 123 7.36 9.24 12.92
C LEU A 123 6.28 8.29 12.37
N GLY A 124 5.68 7.50 13.25
CA GLY A 124 4.67 6.52 12.86
C GLY A 124 4.05 5.83 14.07
N THR A 125 3.36 4.71 13.81
CA THR A 125 2.92 3.82 14.89
C THR A 125 4.12 3.20 15.60
N LYS A 126 3.92 2.66 16.80
CA LYS A 126 4.96 1.90 17.51
C LYS A 126 5.57 0.82 16.62
N PHE A 127 4.74 0.08 15.88
CA PHE A 127 5.18 -0.93 14.92
C PHE A 127 6.11 -0.36 13.86
N THR A 128 5.73 0.74 13.21
CA THR A 128 6.55 1.38 12.16
C THR A 128 7.89 1.90 12.70
N MET A 129 7.94 2.37 13.95
CA MET A 129 9.16 2.96 14.51
C MET A 129 10.10 1.92 15.16
N GLU A 130 9.60 0.76 15.59
CA GLU A 130 10.37 -0.20 16.38
C GLU A 130 10.62 -1.57 15.70
N LYS A 131 9.83 -1.96 14.68
CA LYS A 131 10.05 -3.23 13.95
C LYS A 131 10.94 -3.03 12.73
N ASP A 132 11.58 -4.13 12.33
CA ASP A 132 12.34 -4.23 11.08
C ASP A 132 11.41 -4.44 9.88
N PHE A 133 11.83 -3.94 8.71
CA PHE A 133 11.14 -4.03 7.41
C PHE A 133 12.11 -4.46 6.31
#